data_AF-A0A7V9GHE7-F1
#
_entry.id   AF-A0A7V9GHE7-F1
#
_cell.length_a   1.000
_cell.length_b   1.000
_cell.length_c   1.000
_cell.angle_alpha   90.00
_cell.angle_beta   90.00
_cell.angle_gamma   90.00
#
_symmetry.space_group_name_H-M   'P 1'
#
loop_
_entity.id
_entity.type
_entity.pdbx_description
1 polymer ?
#
loop_
_entity_poly.entity_id
_entity_poly.type
_entity_poly.pdbx_seq_one_letter_code
_entity_poly.pdbx_strand_id
1 'polypeptide(L)'
;MPLAPLGRLAVAAVELRRVAMPLIQPFHTADGIRCERDVLLVRVLGTEGEEGWGECVAEAAPGYASEYVDGCAHVLRSFVLPGVLEWSSIGVDGVHLGAPGHEMAQAALVDAV
;
A
#
# COMPACT_ATOMS: atom_id res chain seq x y z
N MET A 1 -17.02 10.96 4.67
CA MET A 1 -17.53 10.62 3.32
C MET A 1 -16.54 9.61 2.76
N PRO A 2 -16.93 8.35 2.49
CA PRO A 2 -16.01 7.42 1.84
C PRO A 2 -15.64 8.00 0.47
N LEU A 3 -14.35 8.01 0.14
CA LEU A 3 -13.88 8.38 -1.18
C LEU A 3 -14.41 7.32 -2.15
N ALA A 4 -15.11 7.72 -3.20
CA ALA A 4 -15.49 6.79 -4.25
C ALA A 4 -14.21 6.29 -4.97
N PRO A 5 -14.13 5.02 -5.37
CA PRO A 5 -12.99 4.53 -6.14
C PRO A 5 -12.86 5.36 -7.43
N LEU A 6 -11.63 5.80 -7.71
CA LEU A 6 -11.24 6.66 -8.84
C LEU A 6 -11.04 5.84 -10.12
N GLY A 7 -11.96 4.94 -10.46
CA GLY A 7 -12.04 4.27 -11.77
C GLY A 7 -10.68 3.94 -12.42
N ARG A 8 -10.40 4.55 -13.59
CA ARG A 8 -9.06 4.55 -14.19
C ARG A 8 -8.40 5.91 -13.98
N LEU A 9 -7.19 5.90 -13.46
CA LEU A 9 -6.42 7.10 -13.12
C LEU A 9 -5.14 7.18 -13.95
N ALA A 10 -4.91 8.32 -14.62
CA ALA A 10 -3.61 8.66 -15.20
C ALA A 10 -2.69 9.16 -14.08
N VAL A 11 -1.61 8.41 -13.79
CA VAL A 11 -0.78 8.64 -12.60
C VAL A 11 0.26 9.73 -12.84
N ALA A 12 0.22 10.78 -12.04
CA ALA A 12 1.25 11.81 -11.99
C ALA A 12 2.35 11.49 -10.98
N ALA A 13 1.98 10.94 -9.81
CA ALA A 13 2.91 10.56 -8.76
C ALA A 13 2.32 9.50 -7.83
N VAL A 14 3.20 8.74 -7.17
CA VAL A 14 2.84 7.87 -6.06
C VAL A 14 3.73 8.17 -4.86
N GLU A 15 3.12 8.36 -3.69
CA GLU A 15 3.81 8.59 -2.44
C GLU A 15 3.64 7.38 -1.51
N LEU A 16 4.75 6.93 -0.94
CA LEU A 16 4.78 5.94 0.14
C LEU A 16 5.03 6.68 1.46
N ARG A 17 4.10 6.57 2.42
CA ARG A 17 4.18 7.26 3.71
C ARG A 17 4.21 6.26 4.86
N ARG A 18 5.25 6.35 5.69
CA ARG A 18 5.36 5.57 6.93
C ARG A 18 4.75 6.35 8.10
N VAL A 19 3.90 5.70 8.88
CA VAL A 19 3.26 6.28 10.08
C VAL A 19 3.41 5.31 11.23
N ALA A 20 4.11 5.73 12.29
CA ALA A 20 4.09 5.03 13.57
C ALA A 20 2.87 5.49 14.37
N MET A 21 1.94 4.57 14.63
CA MET A 21 0.68 4.85 15.33
C MET A 21 0.63 4.09 16.66
N PRO A 22 0.76 4.78 17.82
CA PRO A 22 0.62 4.15 19.12
C PRO A 22 -0.76 3.51 19.31
N LEU A 23 -0.81 2.31 19.86
CA LEU A 23 -2.05 1.64 20.23
C LEU A 23 -2.50 2.13 21.61
N ILE A 24 -3.82 2.31 21.77
CA ILE A 24 -4.41 2.67 23.08
C ILE A 24 -4.13 1.60 24.13
N GLN A 25 -4.13 0.32 23.72
CA GLN A 25 -3.79 -0.81 24.56
C GLN A 25 -2.86 -1.76 23.78
N PRO A 26 -1.86 -2.37 24.43
CA PRO A 26 -1.00 -3.36 23.79
C PRO A 26 -1.81 -4.55 23.24
N PHE A 27 -1.47 -4.99 22.03
CA PHE A 27 -2.06 -6.17 21.41
C PHE A 27 -1.12 -7.36 21.59
N HIS A 28 -1.63 -8.47 22.14
CA HIS A 28 -0.85 -9.66 22.47
C HIS A 28 -1.21 -10.79 21.50
N THR A 29 -0.21 -11.30 20.79
CA THR A 29 -0.32 -12.48 19.93
C THR A 29 0.71 -13.54 20.35
N ALA A 30 0.67 -14.71 19.72
CA ALA A 30 1.69 -15.74 19.94
C ALA A 30 3.10 -15.24 19.61
N ASP A 31 3.22 -14.29 18.68
CA ASP A 31 4.48 -13.72 18.21
C ASP A 31 4.87 -12.43 18.94
N GLY A 32 4.28 -12.22 20.13
CA GLY A 32 4.68 -11.18 21.07
C GLY A 32 3.66 -10.06 21.26
N ILE A 33 4.14 -8.96 21.83
CA ILE A 33 3.33 -7.80 22.19
C ILE A 33 3.60 -6.69 21.18
N ARG A 34 2.54 -5.99 20.75
CA ARG A 34 2.61 -4.81 19.90
C ARG A 34 2.01 -3.63 20.66
N CYS A 35 2.77 -2.54 20.75
CA CYS A 35 2.33 -1.29 21.37
C CYS A 35 2.05 -0.20 20.33
N GLU A 36 2.42 -0.43 19.07
CA GLU A 36 2.22 0.49 17.96
C GLU A 36 1.95 -0.29 16.66
N ARG A 37 1.30 0.38 15.71
CA ARG A 37 1.17 -0.04 14.33
C ARG A 37 2.14 0.77 13.48
N ASP A 38 2.99 0.08 12.74
CA ASP A 38 3.86 0.71 11.76
C ASP A 38 3.15 0.64 10.39
N VAL A 39 2.46 1.71 10.02
CA VAL A 39 1.50 1.78 8.91
C VAL A 39 2.17 2.32 7.65
N LEU A 40 1.90 1.69 6.50
CA LEU A 40 2.35 2.16 5.19
C LEU A 40 1.13 2.59 4.39
N LEU A 41 1.04 3.90 4.15
CA LEU A 41 0.02 4.48 3.29
C LEU A 41 0.58 4.67 1.88
N VAL A 42 -0.25 4.35 0.89
CA VAL A 42 0.00 4.61 -0.53
C VAL A 42 -0.96 5.73 -0.95
N ARG A 43 -0.40 6.83 -1.45
CA ARG A 43 -1.18 7.91 -2.04
C ARG A 43 -0.86 7.98 -3.53
N VAL A 44 -1.89 7.87 -4.37
CA VAL A 44 -1.76 8.03 -5.82
C VAL A 44 -2.34 9.38 -6.22
N LEU A 45 -1.58 10.14 -7.00
CA LEU A 45 -1.96 11.44 -7.53
C LEU A 45 -2.24 11.34 -9.02
N GLY A 46 -3.42 11.80 -9.43
CA GLY A 46 -3.84 11.91 -10.82
C GLY A 46 -3.26 13.12 -11.53
N THR A 47 -3.23 13.07 -12.86
CA THR A 47 -2.81 14.22 -13.69
C THR A 47 -3.84 15.35 -13.71
N GLU A 48 -5.11 15.08 -13.37
CA GLU A 48 -6.19 16.09 -13.38
C GLU A 48 -6.55 16.56 -11.95
N GLY A 49 -5.71 16.24 -10.96
CA GLY A 49 -5.86 16.66 -9.57
C GLY A 49 -6.64 15.67 -8.70
N GLU A 50 -6.94 14.47 -9.19
CA GLU A 50 -7.53 13.41 -8.40
C GLU A 50 -6.51 12.82 -7.42
N GLU A 51 -7.00 12.25 -6.32
CA GLU A 51 -6.14 11.65 -5.30
C GLU A 51 -6.83 10.46 -4.64
N GLY A 52 -6.15 9.32 -4.62
CA GLY A 52 -6.62 8.11 -3.96
C GLY A 52 -5.63 7.61 -2.91
N TRP A 53 -6.16 6.88 -1.92
CA TRP A 53 -5.41 6.40 -0.76
C TRP A 53 -5.69 4.93 -0.50
N GLY A 54 -4.63 4.17 -0.25
CA GLY A 54 -4.70 2.80 0.22
C GLY A 54 -3.73 2.55 1.38
N GLU A 55 -4.00 1.50 2.15
CA GLU A 55 -3.19 1.10 3.30
C GLU A 55 -2.62 -0.30 3.05
N CYS A 56 -1.31 -0.46 3.25
CA CYS A 56 -0.72 -1.78 3.33
C CYS A 56 -0.92 -2.35 4.73
N VAL A 57 -1.63 -3.47 4.81
CA VAL A 57 -2.04 -4.11 6.07
C VAL A 57 -0.97 -5.02 6.68
N ALA A 58 0.21 -5.11 6.06
CA ALA A 58 1.31 -5.93 6.56
C ALA A 58 1.76 -5.49 7.96
N GLU A 59 2.26 -6.43 8.75
CA GLU A 59 2.86 -6.14 10.06
C GLU A 59 4.31 -5.66 9.92
N ALA A 60 4.86 -5.06 10.97
CA ALA A 60 6.25 -4.62 11.00
C ALA A 60 7.27 -5.77 10.80
N ALA A 61 6.86 -7.00 11.14
CA ALA A 61 7.66 -8.21 10.99
C ALA A 61 6.81 -9.36 10.44
N PRO A 62 7.42 -10.37 9.77
CA PRO A 62 6.71 -11.47 9.13
C PRO A 62 6.28 -12.53 10.16
N GLY A 63 5.44 -12.15 11.14
CA GLY A 63 4.90 -13.06 12.15
C GLY A 63 3.61 -13.73 11.70
N TYR A 64 2.62 -12.91 11.29
CA TYR A 64 1.33 -13.41 10.82
C TYR A 64 1.37 -13.91 9.36
N ALA A 65 2.12 -13.20 8.51
CA ALA A 65 2.26 -13.49 7.09
C ALA A 65 3.72 -13.32 6.65
N SER A 66 4.04 -13.78 5.45
CA SER A 66 5.39 -13.64 4.87
C SER A 66 5.74 -12.19 4.54
N GLU A 67 4.74 -11.36 4.24
CA GLU A 67 4.96 -9.95 4.00
C GLU A 67 5.04 -9.18 5.31
N TYR A 68 5.92 -8.19 5.31
CA TYR A 68 6.15 -7.24 6.38
C TYR A 68 6.44 -5.89 5.73
N VAL A 69 6.19 -4.81 6.45
CA VAL A 69 6.01 -3.55 5.76
C VAL A 69 7.26 -2.99 5.08
N ASP A 70 8.45 -3.17 5.66
CA ASP A 70 9.70 -2.79 4.99
C ASP A 70 9.86 -3.54 3.66
N GLY A 71 9.49 -4.82 3.65
CA GLY A 71 9.42 -5.65 2.44
C GLY A 71 8.40 -5.11 1.44
N CYS A 72 7.17 -4.80 1.88
CA CYS A 72 6.13 -4.24 1.01
C CYS A 72 6.56 -2.89 0.42
N ALA A 73 7.13 -2.00 1.22
CA ALA A 73 7.63 -0.70 0.77
C ALA A 73 8.76 -0.86 -0.25
N HIS A 74 9.68 -1.79 -0.02
CA HIS A 74 10.73 -2.12 -0.97
C HIS A 74 10.15 -2.64 -2.29
N VAL A 75 9.22 -3.60 -2.22
CA VAL A 75 8.61 -4.19 -3.42
C VAL A 75 7.86 -3.15 -4.24
N LEU A 76 7.06 -2.32 -3.56
CA LEU A 76 6.37 -1.19 -4.18
C LEU A 76 7.36 -0.29 -4.91
N ARG A 77 8.36 0.22 -4.18
CA ARG A 77 9.33 1.18 -4.73
C ARG A 77 10.19 0.62 -5.85
N SER A 78 10.64 -0.62 -5.74
CA SER A 78 11.71 -1.17 -6.58
C SER A 78 11.20 -1.95 -7.80
N PHE A 79 10.00 -2.52 -7.73
CA PHE A 79 9.51 -3.42 -8.79
C PHE A 79 8.16 -3.02 -9.36
N VAL A 80 7.27 -2.47 -8.52
CA VAL A 80 5.88 -2.20 -8.90
C VAL A 80 5.69 -0.78 -9.44
N LEU A 81 6.08 0.24 -8.65
CA LEU A 81 5.83 1.64 -8.96
C LEU A 81 6.53 2.15 -10.23
N PRO A 82 7.74 1.68 -10.61
CA PRO A 82 8.34 2.07 -11.88
C PRO A 82 7.43 1.78 -13.08
N GLY A 83 6.79 0.60 -13.12
CA GLY A 83 5.88 0.25 -14.20
C GLY A 83 4.58 1.07 -14.17
N VAL A 84 4.05 1.36 -12.98
CA VAL A 84 2.85 2.17 -12.80
C VAL A 84 3.01 3.59 -13.35
N LEU A 85 4.19 4.18 -13.17
CA LEU A 85 4.48 5.53 -13.66
C LEU A 85 4.67 5.58 -15.19
N GLU A 86 4.89 4.42 -15.83
CA GLU A 86 4.97 4.31 -17.30
C GLU A 86 3.60 4.03 -17.94
N TRP A 87 2.59 3.63 -17.16
CA TRP A 87 1.27 3.29 -17.67
C TRP A 87 0.44 4.55 -17.95
N SER A 88 -0.35 4.51 -19.04
CA SER A 88 -1.23 5.62 -19.41
C SER A 88 -2.40 5.80 -18.44
N SER A 89 -2.87 4.71 -17.82
CA SER A 89 -3.83 4.73 -16.72
C SER A 89 -3.77 3.42 -15.94
N ILE A 90 -4.04 3.49 -14.63
CA ILE A 90 -4.19 2.33 -13.74
C ILE A 90 -5.63 2.27 -13.22
N GLY A 91 -6.16 1.09 -12.94
CA GLY A 91 -7.53 0.92 -12.42
C GLY A 91 -7.66 -0.38 -11.63
N VAL A 92 -8.81 -0.58 -10.97
CA VAL A 92 -9.07 -1.76 -10.13
C VAL A 92 -9.00 -3.11 -10.86
N ASP A 93 -9.20 -3.13 -12.18
CA ASP A 93 -9.22 -4.37 -12.97
C ASP A 93 -7.80 -4.79 -13.40
N GLY A 94 -7.29 -5.89 -12.81
CA GLY A 94 -6.19 -6.67 -13.39
C GLY A 94 -4.77 -6.21 -13.06
N VAL A 95 -4.60 -5.53 -11.93
CA VAL A 95 -3.31 -5.04 -11.45
C VAL A 95 -2.50 -6.20 -10.83
N HIS A 96 -1.91 -7.04 -11.68
CA HIS A 96 -0.82 -7.94 -11.29
C HIS A 96 0.50 -7.23 -11.62
N LEU A 97 1.04 -6.49 -10.65
CA LEU A 97 2.05 -5.43 -10.84
C LEU A 97 3.48 -5.96 -11.05
N GLY A 98 3.63 -7.14 -11.66
CA GLY A 98 4.94 -7.69 -12.00
C GLY A 98 5.72 -8.28 -10.82
N ALA A 99 5.11 -8.40 -9.63
CA ALA A 99 5.70 -9.08 -8.48
C ALA A 99 4.80 -10.26 -8.05
N PRO A 100 5.16 -11.52 -8.35
CA PRO A 100 4.45 -12.68 -7.81
C PRO A 100 4.47 -12.68 -6.27
N GLY A 101 3.34 -13.05 -5.64
CA GLY A 101 3.12 -12.85 -4.20
C GLY A 101 2.86 -11.38 -3.88
N HIS A 102 3.27 -10.92 -2.69
CA HIS A 102 3.20 -9.51 -2.30
C HIS A 102 1.78 -8.91 -2.40
N GLU A 103 0.78 -9.69 -2.02
CA GLU A 103 -0.63 -9.37 -2.14
C GLU A 103 -1.01 -8.13 -1.32
N MET A 104 -0.48 -7.98 -0.11
CA MET A 104 -0.73 -6.81 0.73
C MET A 104 -0.10 -5.54 0.18
N ALA A 105 1.09 -5.64 -0.43
CA ALA A 105 1.72 -4.52 -1.11
C ALA A 105 0.90 -4.08 -2.34
N GLN A 106 0.46 -5.03 -3.16
CA GLN A 106 -0.31 -4.75 -4.37
C GLN A 106 -1.72 -4.24 -4.04
N ALA A 107 -2.38 -4.83 -3.05
CA ALA A 107 -3.70 -4.39 -2.58
C ALA A 107 -3.68 -2.92 -2.13
N ALA A 108 -2.65 -2.49 -1.40
CA ALA A 108 -2.51 -1.10 -0.98
C ALA A 108 -2.47 -0.10 -2.14
N LEU A 109 -1.89 -0.50 -3.28
CA LEU A 109 -1.88 0.33 -4.48
C LEU A 109 -3.20 0.27 -5.22
N VAL A 110 -3.85 -0.90 -5.30
CA VAL A 110 -5.16 -1.05 -5.91
C VAL A 110 -6.22 -0.25 -5.17
N ASP A 111 -6.22 -0.29 -3.83
CA ASP A 111 -7.16 0.48 -3.00
C ASP A 111 -6.98 2.00 -3.16
N ALA A 112 -5.79 2.43 -3.58
CA ALA A 112 -5.48 3.83 -3.84
C ALA A 112 -5.98 4.34 -5.21
N VAL A 113 -6.68 3.51 -5.99
CA VAL A 113 -7.17 3.80 -7.34
C VAL A 113 -8.63 3.43 -7.44
#